data_AF-K1Y9W6-F1
#
_entry.id   AF-K1Y9W6-F1
#
_cell.length_a   1.000
_cell.length_b   1.000
_cell.length_c   1.000
_cell.angle_alpha   90.00
_cell.angle_beta   90.00
_cell.angle_gamma   90.00
#
_symmetry.space_group_name_H-M   'P 1'
#
loop_
_entity.id
_entity.type
_entity.pdbx_description
1 polymer ?
#
loop_
_entity_poly.entity_id
_entity_poly.type
_entity_poly.pdbx_seq_one_letter_code
_entity_poly.pdbx_strand_id
1 'polypeptide(L)'
;MSDKELKKTFVIKGIGVSPGVVIGKAYLFDRLDAQIPFYKLSDPGLVNEEIQRFRKALRESEKQLLELKSRLGDLGGGMDPLYIIDVHILIMKDRKFVDQTIQNIRKMKVNAEWAVRMTVDKYREIFDRMEDDYLRGRISDIQYAGQRILANLAGKKRAVLDIGE
;
A
#
# COMPACT_ATOMS: atom_id res chain seq x y z
N MET A 1 47.49 8.18 -9.75
CA MET A 1 47.16 6.74 -9.67
C MET A 1 46.04 6.59 -8.67
N SER A 2 45.03 5.80 -9.05
CA SER A 2 43.65 5.77 -8.55
C SER A 2 43.50 5.57 -7.03
N ASP A 3 42.72 6.45 -6.41
CA ASP A 3 42.27 6.38 -5.02
C ASP A 3 41.13 5.36 -4.94
N LYS A 4 41.38 4.20 -4.34
CA LYS A 4 40.37 3.16 -4.12
C LYS A 4 39.44 3.63 -3.01
N GLU A 5 38.25 4.10 -3.37
CA GLU A 5 37.15 4.32 -2.43
C GLU A 5 36.98 3.09 -1.52
N LEU A 6 37.30 3.26 -0.24
CA LEU A 6 37.09 2.26 0.80
C LEU A 6 35.58 2.00 0.94
N LYS A 7 35.12 0.83 0.49
CA LYS A 7 33.75 0.36 0.74
C LYS A 7 33.53 0.22 2.25
N LYS A 8 32.79 1.15 2.86
CA LYS A 8 32.36 1.08 4.27
C LYS A 8 31.53 -0.19 4.48
N THR A 9 31.92 -0.98 5.48
CA THR A 9 31.13 -2.13 5.97
C THR A 9 30.33 -1.70 7.20
N PHE A 10 29.07 -2.12 7.28
CA PHE A 10 28.18 -1.86 8.41
C PHE A 10 27.75 -3.17 9.06
N VAL A 11 27.73 -3.21 10.39
CA VAL A 11 27.17 -4.32 11.17
C VAL A 11 25.92 -3.80 11.88
N ILE A 12 24.77 -4.41 11.61
CA ILE A 12 23.48 -4.03 12.18
C ILE A 12 22.98 -5.19 13.04
N LYS A 13 22.54 -4.91 14.27
CA LYS A 13 21.97 -5.90 15.19
C LYS A 13 20.44 -5.75 15.22
N GLY A 14 19.73 -6.86 15.12
CA GLY A 14 18.26 -6.92 15.16
C GLY A 14 17.71 -8.05 16.03
N ILE A 15 16.40 -8.28 15.96
CA ILE A 15 15.72 -9.41 16.62
C ILE A 15 15.66 -10.59 15.64
N GLY A 16 16.14 -11.75 16.05
CA GLY A 16 16.11 -12.96 15.22
C GLY A 16 14.70 -13.54 15.12
N VAL A 17 14.16 -13.60 13.90
CA VAL A 17 12.81 -14.15 13.62
C VAL A 17 12.86 -15.52 12.92
N SER A 18 13.99 -15.88 12.31
CA SER A 18 14.22 -17.17 11.63
C SER A 18 15.70 -17.56 11.72
N PRO A 19 16.04 -18.86 11.92
CA PRO A 19 17.42 -19.33 11.95
C PRO A 19 18.07 -19.38 10.56
N GLY A 20 19.40 -19.22 10.50
CA GLY A 20 20.19 -19.40 9.27
C GLY A 20 21.17 -18.25 8.99
N VAL A 21 22.07 -18.47 8.02
CA VAL A 21 23.01 -17.45 7.52
C VAL A 21 22.80 -17.33 6.01
N VAL A 22 22.53 -16.11 5.54
CA VAL A 22 22.28 -15.82 4.12
C VAL A 22 23.32 -14.82 3.63
N ILE A 23 23.88 -15.08 2.44
CA ILE A 23 24.78 -14.17 1.72
C ILE A 23 24.10 -13.85 0.39
N GLY A 24 23.77 -12.59 0.16
CA GLY A 24 23.06 -12.16 -1.04
C GLY A 24 23.13 -10.66 -1.26
N LYS A 25 22.62 -10.19 -2.41
CA LYS A 25 22.47 -8.76 -2.67
C LYS A 25 21.29 -8.24 -1.85
N ALA A 26 21.50 -7.14 -1.13
CA ALA A 26 20.40 -6.45 -0.46
C ALA A 26 19.50 -5.78 -1.49
N TYR A 27 18.19 -5.98 -1.36
CA TYR A 27 17.19 -5.27 -2.14
C TYR A 27 16.43 -4.31 -1.21
N LEU A 28 16.55 -3.00 -1.48
CA LEU A 28 15.80 -2.00 -0.72
C LEU A 28 14.36 -1.99 -1.20
N PHE A 29 13.47 -2.51 -0.36
CA PHE A 29 12.04 -2.55 -0.64
C PHE A 29 11.32 -1.41 0.07
N ASP A 30 11.31 -0.25 -0.55
CA ASP A 30 10.50 0.88 -0.08
C ASP A 30 9.21 0.98 -0.91
N ARG A 31 8.07 0.73 -0.24
CA ARG A 31 6.74 0.80 -0.87
C ARG A 31 6.09 2.19 -0.74
N LEU A 32 6.56 3.04 0.17
CA LEU A 32 5.85 4.24 0.60
C LEU A 32 6.38 5.51 -0.06
N ASP A 33 7.64 5.52 -0.50
CA ASP A 33 8.26 6.69 -1.12
C ASP A 33 8.28 6.67 -2.66
N ALA A 34 7.50 5.78 -3.28
CA ALA A 34 7.23 5.91 -4.71
C ALA A 34 6.55 7.27 -4.94
N GLN A 35 7.28 8.22 -5.54
CA GLN A 35 6.85 9.60 -5.76
C GLN A 35 5.39 9.66 -6.22
N ILE A 36 4.49 9.93 -5.27
CA ILE A 36 3.06 10.04 -5.55
C ILE A 36 2.89 11.37 -6.29
N PRO A 37 2.44 11.38 -7.56
CA PRO A 37 2.25 12.62 -8.28
C PRO A 37 1.21 13.49 -7.57
N PHE A 38 1.49 14.78 -7.47
CA PHE A 38 0.58 15.77 -6.95
C PHE A 38 0.26 16.80 -8.04
N TYR A 39 -1.01 17.02 -8.30
CA TYR A 39 -1.47 18.14 -9.10
C TYR A 39 -2.86 18.61 -8.67
N LYS A 40 -3.11 19.91 -8.88
CA LYS A 40 -4.42 20.52 -8.65
C LYS A 40 -5.31 20.35 -9.88
N LEU A 41 -6.59 20.14 -9.64
CA LEU A 41 -7.63 20.07 -10.66
C LEU A 41 -8.18 21.47 -10.91
N SER A 42 -7.78 22.07 -12.02
CA SER A 42 -8.20 23.42 -12.41
C SER A 42 -9.63 23.47 -12.95
N ASP A 43 -10.07 22.39 -13.61
CA ASP A 43 -11.39 22.27 -14.22
C ASP A 43 -12.32 21.38 -13.35
N PRO A 44 -13.54 21.83 -13.00
CA PRO A 44 -14.56 21.00 -12.37
C PRO A 44 -14.85 19.66 -13.08
N GLY A 45 -14.70 19.57 -14.40
CA GLY A 45 -14.89 18.34 -15.16
C GLY A 45 -13.90 17.24 -14.76
N LEU A 46 -12.64 17.61 -14.49
CA LEU A 46 -11.57 16.68 -14.10
C LEU A 46 -11.82 16.03 -12.73
N VAL A 47 -12.61 16.67 -11.87
CA VAL A 47 -12.99 16.10 -10.55
C VAL A 47 -13.74 14.79 -10.73
N ASN A 48 -14.67 14.73 -11.67
CA ASN A 48 -15.44 13.51 -11.93
C ASN A 48 -14.57 12.42 -12.56
N GLU A 49 -13.65 12.79 -13.46
CA GLU A 49 -12.69 11.85 -14.05
C GLU A 49 -11.77 11.22 -13.00
N GLU A 50 -11.23 12.01 -12.07
CA GLU A 50 -10.40 11.51 -10.97
C GLU A 50 -11.19 10.62 -10.01
N ILE A 51 -12.46 10.93 -9.73
CA ILE A 51 -13.34 10.03 -8.95
C ILE A 51 -13.53 8.69 -9.68
N GLN A 52 -13.70 8.70 -11.00
CA GLN A 52 -13.82 7.47 -11.78
C GLN A 52 -12.51 6.68 -11.82
N ARG A 53 -11.36 7.35 -11.96
CA ARG A 53 -10.03 6.73 -11.84
C ARG A 53 -9.86 6.05 -10.49
N PHE A 54 -10.17 6.74 -9.40
CA PHE A 54 -10.14 6.19 -8.05
C PHE A 54 -11.03 4.94 -7.92
N ARG A 55 -12.30 5.03 -8.33
CA ARG A 55 -13.23 3.90 -8.27
C ARG A 55 -12.77 2.71 -9.10
N LYS A 56 -12.17 2.95 -10.27
CA LYS A 56 -11.58 1.90 -11.11
C LYS A 56 -10.42 1.22 -10.40
N ALA A 57 -9.48 1.98 -9.84
CA ALA A 57 -8.35 1.44 -9.10
C ALA A 57 -8.78 0.67 -7.84
N LEU A 58 -9.82 1.12 -7.16
CA LEU A 58 -10.41 0.42 -6.01
C LEU A 58 -10.95 -0.96 -6.42
N ARG A 59 -11.77 -1.03 -7.48
CA ARG A 59 -12.32 -2.30 -8.00
C ARG A 59 -11.23 -3.25 -8.47
N GLU A 60 -10.21 -2.73 -9.14
CA GLU A 60 -9.07 -3.53 -9.59
C GLU A 60 -8.27 -4.09 -8.40
N SER A 61 -8.07 -3.29 -7.36
CA SER A 61 -7.40 -3.72 -6.12
C SER A 61 -8.17 -4.81 -5.40
N GLU A 62 -9.50 -4.70 -5.33
CA GLU A 62 -10.38 -5.70 -4.75
C GLU A 62 -10.33 -7.01 -5.55
N LYS A 63 -10.48 -6.92 -6.87
CA LYS A 63 -10.45 -8.08 -7.77
C LYS A 63 -9.15 -8.87 -7.61
N GLN A 64 -8.01 -8.17 -7.61
CA GLN A 64 -6.70 -8.80 -7.43
C GLN A 64 -6.54 -9.45 -6.03
N LEU A 65 -7.27 -8.99 -4.99
CA LEU A 65 -7.23 -9.62 -3.66
C LEU A 65 -8.11 -10.88 -3.64
N LEU A 66 -9.27 -10.83 -4.29
CA LEU A 66 -10.14 -11.99 -4.44
C LEU A 66 -9.46 -13.11 -5.25
N GLU A 67 -8.75 -12.77 -6.33
CA GLU A 67 -7.96 -13.74 -7.10
C GLU A 67 -6.84 -14.36 -6.26
N LEU A 68 -6.14 -13.56 -5.45
CA LEU A 68 -5.11 -14.05 -4.54
C LEU A 68 -5.72 -14.97 -3.47
N LYS A 69 -6.89 -14.61 -2.92
CA LYS A 69 -7.63 -15.42 -1.95
C LYS A 69 -8.00 -16.78 -2.53
N SER A 70 -8.52 -16.82 -3.75
CA SER A 70 -8.86 -18.06 -4.44
C SER A 70 -7.62 -18.97 -4.58
N ARG A 71 -6.52 -18.44 -5.11
CA ARG A 71 -5.28 -19.21 -5.31
C ARG A 71 -4.73 -19.78 -4.00
N LEU A 72 -4.76 -19.00 -2.92
CA LEU A 72 -4.29 -19.46 -1.61
C LEU A 72 -5.20 -20.53 -1.00
N GLY A 73 -6.52 -20.43 -1.24
CA GLY A 73 -7.48 -21.47 -0.86
C GLY A 73 -7.19 -22.79 -1.59
N ASP A 74 -6.92 -22.72 -2.90
CA ASP A 74 -6.62 -23.89 -3.74
C ASP A 74 -5.29 -24.56 -3.35
N LEU A 75 -4.31 -23.79 -2.87
CA LEU A 75 -2.99 -24.27 -2.43
C LEU A 75 -2.97 -24.80 -0.98
N GLY A 76 -4.10 -24.80 -0.28
CA GLY A 76 -4.20 -25.27 1.10
C GLY A 76 -3.52 -24.36 2.13
N GLY A 77 -3.41 -23.05 1.87
CA GLY A 77 -2.63 -22.07 2.65
C GLY A 77 -3.12 -21.78 4.08
N GLY A 78 -3.97 -22.60 4.68
CA GLY A 78 -4.53 -22.38 6.02
C GLY A 78 -5.55 -21.22 6.09
N MET A 79 -6.29 -21.13 7.20
CA MET A 79 -7.31 -20.08 7.37
C MET A 79 -6.73 -18.70 7.68
N ASP A 80 -5.57 -18.63 8.34
CA ASP A 80 -5.00 -17.35 8.83
C ASP A 80 -4.64 -16.38 7.68
N PRO A 81 -3.98 -16.81 6.59
CA PRO A 81 -3.68 -15.90 5.47
C PRO A 81 -4.94 -15.42 4.74
N LEU A 82 -6.00 -16.23 4.70
CA LEU A 82 -7.27 -15.86 4.08
C LEU A 82 -7.98 -14.75 4.89
N TYR A 83 -7.92 -14.83 6.22
CA TYR A 83 -8.48 -13.80 7.10
C TYR A 83 -7.81 -12.43 6.91
N ILE A 84 -6.49 -12.41 6.74
CA ILE A 84 -5.73 -11.17 6.47
C ILE A 84 -6.23 -10.52 5.17
N ILE A 85 -6.46 -11.31 4.12
CA ILE A 85 -6.97 -10.79 2.85
C ILE A 85 -8.39 -10.23 3.01
N ASP A 86 -9.24 -10.89 3.79
CA ASP A 86 -10.61 -10.42 4.05
C ASP A 86 -10.63 -9.07 4.76
N VAL A 87 -9.73 -8.83 5.71
CA VAL A 87 -9.58 -7.52 6.36
C VAL A 87 -9.24 -6.44 5.34
N HIS A 88 -8.31 -6.68 4.44
CA HIS A 88 -7.95 -5.70 3.41
C HIS A 88 -9.11 -5.43 2.43
N ILE A 89 -9.87 -6.46 2.05
CA ILE A 89 -11.08 -6.30 1.22
C ILE A 89 -12.13 -5.47 1.97
N LEU A 90 -12.32 -5.73 3.27
CA LEU A 90 -13.28 -5.00 4.09
C LEU A 90 -12.95 -3.51 4.15
N ILE A 91 -11.66 -3.17 4.31
CA ILE A 91 -11.20 -1.77 4.29
C ILE A 91 -11.49 -1.11 2.94
N MET A 92 -11.26 -1.81 1.82
CA MET A 92 -11.55 -1.29 0.48
C MET A 92 -13.06 -1.08 0.24
N LYS A 93 -13.91 -1.84 0.93
CA LYS A 93 -15.38 -1.72 0.87
C LYS A 93 -15.95 -0.72 1.88
N ASP A 94 -15.15 -0.26 2.83
CA ASP A 94 -15.61 0.66 3.85
C ASP A 94 -16.04 2.00 3.24
N ARG A 95 -17.31 2.36 3.45
CA ARG A 95 -17.88 3.58 2.87
C ARG A 95 -17.19 4.83 3.40
N LYS A 96 -16.73 4.85 4.65
CA LYS A 96 -16.06 6.04 5.22
C LYS A 96 -14.72 6.28 4.52
N PHE A 97 -13.93 5.24 4.27
CA PHE A 97 -12.68 5.35 3.53
C PHE A 97 -12.91 5.85 2.10
N VAL A 98 -13.88 5.27 1.39
CA VAL A 98 -14.22 5.63 0.01
C VAL A 98 -14.75 7.06 -0.07
N ASP A 99 -15.72 7.42 0.77
CA ASP A 99 -16.35 8.73 0.77
C ASP A 99 -15.37 9.83 1.20
N GLN A 100 -14.52 9.56 2.19
CA GLN A 100 -13.47 10.50 2.61
C GLN A 100 -12.49 10.77 1.46
N THR A 101 -12.10 9.74 0.72
CA THR A 101 -11.22 9.91 -0.45
C THR A 101 -11.89 10.72 -1.56
N ILE A 102 -13.16 10.41 -1.89
CA ILE A 102 -13.93 11.19 -2.86
C ILE A 102 -14.10 12.65 -2.41
N GLN A 103 -14.33 12.87 -1.12
CA GLN A 103 -14.41 14.22 -0.56
C GLN A 103 -13.07 14.96 -0.68
N ASN A 104 -11.93 14.30 -0.47
CA ASN A 104 -10.62 14.90 -0.66
C ASN A 104 -10.44 15.36 -2.13
N ILE A 105 -10.80 14.52 -3.11
CA ILE A 105 -10.76 14.90 -4.54
C ILE A 105 -11.63 16.14 -4.79
N ARG A 106 -12.88 16.13 -4.32
CA ARG A 106 -13.85 17.21 -4.57
C ARG A 106 -13.50 18.53 -3.89
N LYS A 107 -13.21 18.49 -2.58
CA LYS A 107 -13.00 19.68 -1.76
C LYS A 107 -11.62 20.28 -1.96
N MET A 108 -10.59 19.42 -2.03
CA MET A 108 -9.22 19.88 -2.17
C MET A 108 -8.81 20.09 -3.63
N LYS A 109 -9.63 19.61 -4.59
CA LYS A 109 -9.37 19.66 -6.03
C LYS A 109 -7.98 19.09 -6.35
N VAL A 110 -7.74 17.85 -5.93
CA VAL A 110 -6.47 17.12 -6.10
C VAL A 110 -6.71 15.82 -6.84
N ASN A 111 -5.68 15.30 -7.48
CA ASN A 111 -5.71 14.00 -8.15
C ASN A 111 -5.99 12.83 -7.19
N ALA A 112 -6.44 11.70 -7.75
CA ALA A 112 -6.85 10.52 -7.00
C ALA A 112 -5.74 9.96 -6.09
N GLU A 113 -4.50 9.92 -6.57
CA GLU A 113 -3.38 9.39 -5.80
C GLU A 113 -3.12 10.22 -4.54
N TRP A 114 -3.11 11.55 -4.69
CA TRP A 114 -2.94 12.44 -3.56
C TRP A 114 -4.12 12.35 -2.59
N ALA A 115 -5.35 12.24 -3.09
CA ALA A 115 -6.52 12.07 -2.25
C ALA A 115 -6.48 10.79 -1.42
N VAL A 116 -6.02 9.66 -1.99
CA VAL A 116 -5.82 8.39 -1.26
C VAL A 116 -4.76 8.56 -0.18
N ARG A 117 -3.62 9.20 -0.52
CA ARG A 117 -2.56 9.51 0.45
C ARG A 117 -3.10 10.31 1.64
N MET A 118 -3.83 11.39 1.38
CA MET A 118 -4.46 12.22 2.42
C MET A 118 -5.42 11.42 3.30
N THR A 119 -6.19 10.50 2.72
CA THR A 119 -7.08 9.63 3.50
C THR A 119 -6.28 8.72 4.43
N VAL A 120 -5.26 8.04 3.91
CA VAL A 120 -4.40 7.13 4.69
C VAL A 120 -3.67 7.89 5.80
N ASP A 121 -3.10 9.06 5.50
CA ASP A 121 -2.41 9.91 6.47
C ASP A 121 -3.35 10.35 7.61
N LYS A 122 -4.61 10.69 7.29
CA LYS A 122 -5.62 11.02 8.30
C LYS A 122 -5.93 9.83 9.22
N TYR A 123 -6.04 8.62 8.67
CA TYR A 123 -6.19 7.43 9.50
C TYR A 123 -4.96 7.22 10.38
N ARG A 124 -3.74 7.38 9.83
CA ARG A 124 -2.50 7.27 10.60
C ARG A 124 -2.50 8.23 11.80
N GLU A 125 -2.85 9.49 11.59
CA GLU A 125 -2.94 10.47 12.69
C GLU A 125 -3.97 10.09 13.77
N ILE A 126 -5.10 9.49 13.38
CA ILE A 126 -6.12 9.02 14.32
C ILE A 126 -5.59 7.85 15.15
N PHE A 127 -4.91 6.90 14.51
CA PHE A 127 -4.37 5.71 15.17
C PHE A 127 -3.10 5.99 15.99
N ASP A 128 -2.25 6.93 15.57
CA ASP A 128 -1.05 7.33 16.31
C ASP A 128 -1.38 8.00 17.66
N ARG A 129 -2.59 8.58 17.78
CA ARG A 129 -3.11 9.14 19.04
C ARG A 129 -3.70 8.08 19.97
N MET A 130 -3.79 6.82 19.53
CA MET A 130 -4.27 5.71 20.35
C MET A 130 -3.07 4.97 20.96
N GLU A 131 -3.09 4.77 22.27
CA GLU A 131 -1.99 4.10 23.00
C GLU A 131 -1.97 2.57 22.82
N ASP A 132 -3.02 1.99 22.26
CA ASP A 132 -3.22 0.54 22.15
C ASP A 132 -2.35 -0.11 21.04
N ASP A 133 -1.45 -1.02 21.43
CA ASP A 133 -0.58 -1.81 20.54
C ASP A 133 -1.36 -2.63 19.51
N TYR A 134 -2.56 -3.13 19.86
CA TYR A 134 -3.40 -3.90 18.95
C TYR A 134 -3.98 -3.01 17.83
N LEU A 135 -4.35 -1.77 18.15
CA LEU A 135 -4.82 -0.79 17.17
C LEU A 135 -3.71 -0.33 16.24
N ARG A 136 -2.45 -0.33 16.68
CA ARG A 136 -1.28 -0.11 15.81
C ARG A 136 -1.13 -1.18 14.73
N GLY A 137 -1.50 -2.44 14.99
CA GLY A 137 -1.55 -3.46 13.94
C GLY A 137 -2.61 -3.18 12.87
N ARG A 138 -3.70 -2.49 13.22
CA ARG A 138 -4.78 -2.14 12.27
C ARG A 138 -4.42 -1.01 11.33
N ILE A 139 -3.51 -0.09 11.70
CA ILE A 139 -3.09 0.97 10.79
C ILE A 139 -2.31 0.40 9.59
N SER A 140 -1.51 -0.65 9.80
CA SER A 140 -0.80 -1.31 8.70
C SER A 140 -1.75 -1.92 7.66
N ASP A 141 -2.93 -2.39 8.07
CA ASP A 141 -3.95 -2.90 7.14
C ASP A 141 -4.48 -1.79 6.22
N ILE A 142 -4.73 -0.60 6.78
CA ILE A 142 -5.20 0.58 6.03
C ILE A 142 -4.10 1.08 5.09
N GLN A 143 -2.86 1.14 5.57
CA GLN A 143 -1.71 1.52 4.75
C GLN A 143 -1.53 0.54 3.58
N TYR A 144 -1.65 -0.77 3.83
CA TYR A 144 -1.55 -1.78 2.77
C TYR A 144 -2.66 -1.62 1.73
N ALA A 145 -3.91 -1.42 2.16
CA ALA A 145 -5.03 -1.16 1.26
C ALA A 145 -4.78 0.10 0.40
N GLY A 146 -4.34 1.19 1.02
CA GLY A 146 -3.98 2.44 0.34
C GLY A 146 -2.87 2.26 -0.69
N GLN A 147 -1.78 1.59 -0.32
CA GLN A 147 -0.67 1.28 -1.24
C GLN A 147 -1.13 0.49 -2.46
N ARG A 148 -2.05 -0.46 -2.27
CA ARG A 148 -2.56 -1.27 -3.38
C ARG A 148 -3.41 -0.46 -4.35
N ILE A 149 -4.25 0.42 -3.83
CA ILE A 149 -5.02 1.37 -4.65
C ILE A 149 -4.08 2.30 -5.43
N LEU A 150 -3.06 2.85 -4.76
CA LEU A 150 -2.05 3.72 -5.38
C LEU A 150 -1.29 3.02 -6.50
N ALA A 151 -0.92 1.75 -6.33
CA ALA A 151 -0.26 0.97 -7.37
C ALA A 151 -1.13 0.84 -8.63
N ASN A 152 -2.43 0.58 -8.45
CA ASN A 152 -3.38 0.49 -9.56
C ASN A 152 -3.67 1.86 -10.20
N LEU A 153 -3.63 2.96 -9.43
CA LEU A 153 -3.73 4.33 -9.97
C LEU A 153 -2.52 4.72 -10.82
N ALA A 154 -1.31 4.32 -10.39
CA ALA A 154 -0.06 4.58 -11.09
C ALA A 154 0.11 3.75 -12.38
N GLY A 155 -0.86 2.88 -12.72
CA GLY A 155 -0.78 1.99 -13.88
C GLY A 155 0.31 0.92 -13.78
N LYS A 156 0.96 0.79 -12.61
CA LYS A 156 1.96 -0.23 -12.38
C LYS A 156 1.23 -1.54 -12.13
N LYS A 157 1.17 -2.41 -13.15
CA LYS A 157 1.02 -3.85 -12.88
C LYS A 157 2.13 -4.20 -11.90
N ARG A 158 1.76 -4.58 -10.68
CA ARG A 158 2.71 -5.15 -9.74
C ARG A 158 3.35 -6.31 -10.50
N ALA A 159 4.63 -6.20 -10.83
CA ALA A 159 5.40 -7.38 -11.18
C ALA A 159 5.20 -8.30 -9.97
N VAL A 160 4.51 -9.42 -10.18
CA VAL A 160 4.65 -10.54 -9.27
C VAL A 160 6.15 -10.77 -9.28
N LEU A 161 6.81 -10.45 -8.16
CA LEU A 161 8.23 -10.67 -8.01
C LEU A 161 8.36 -12.18 -8.06
N ASP A 162 8.87 -12.68 -9.18
CA ASP A 162 9.43 -14.01 -9.28
C ASP A 162 10.63 -14.01 -8.35
N ILE A 163 10.38 -14.42 -7.11
CA ILE A 163 11.42 -14.64 -6.13
C ILE A 163 12.01 -15.97 -6.55
N GLY A 164 12.95 -15.92 -7.50
CA GLY A 164 13.61 -17.11 -8.02
C GLY A 164 14.09 -18.01 -6.88
N GLU A 165 14.00 -19.31 -7.13
CA GLU A 165 14.52 -20.38 -6.26
C GLU A 165 15.99 -20.15 -5.87
#